data_AF-X0Y022-F1
#
_entry.id   AF-X0Y022-F1
#
_cell.length_a   1.000
_cell.length_b   1.000
_cell.length_c   1.000
_cell.angle_alpha   90.00
_cell.angle_beta   90.00
_cell.angle_gamma   90.00
#
_symmetry.space_group_name_H-M   'P 1'
#
loop_
_entity.id
_entity.type
_entity.pdbx_description
1 polymer ?
#
loop_
_entity_poly.entity_id
_entity_poly.type
_entity_poly.pdbx_seq_one_letter_code
_entity_poly.pdbx_strand_id
1 'polypeptide(L)'
;SLADMEILLDGLPLDEITTSMTINSPAAVIWAMYIAAAEKRGTPRQRLGGTIQNDILKEFIAQKEFIFPPGPSMRLVTDTIEFGTRELPLWNTISISGYHIREAGSTAVQELAFTLADGLEYARWALERGLDIDEFAPRLSFFFNCHNDFFEEVAKFRAARRIWAREMKERFGARNPRSWWMRFHTQTAGCSLTAQQPELNLVRTAIQALAAVMGGTQSLHTNSWDEALALPSEKAARLALRTQQVIAHESGA
;
A
#
# COMPACT_ATOMS: atom_id res chain seq x y z
N SER A 1 -13.78 -17.17 8.08
CA SER A 1 -15.18 -17.25 7.62
C SER A 1 -15.80 -15.86 7.64
N LEU A 2 -17.01 -15.66 7.10
CA LEU A 2 -17.70 -14.37 7.23
C LEU A 2 -17.94 -13.98 8.70
N ALA A 3 -18.24 -14.95 9.57
CA ALA A 3 -18.46 -14.71 10.99
C ALA A 3 -17.24 -14.08 11.69
N ASP A 4 -16.03 -14.48 11.29
CA ASP A 4 -14.80 -13.89 11.83
C ASP A 4 -14.64 -12.42 11.40
N MET A 5 -15.03 -12.09 10.17
CA MET A 5 -15.04 -10.71 9.68
C MET A 5 -16.12 -9.87 10.39
N GLU A 6 -17.28 -10.46 10.68
CA GLU A 6 -18.33 -9.81 11.47
C GLU A 6 -17.86 -9.51 12.89
N ILE A 7 -17.09 -10.40 13.52
CA ILE A 7 -16.48 -10.14 14.84
C ILE A 7 -15.42 -9.05 14.73
N LEU A 8 -14.51 -9.16 13.75
CA LEU A 8 -13.39 -8.23 13.56
C LEU A 8 -13.86 -6.79 13.42
N LEU A 9 -14.96 -6.57 12.69
CA LEU A 9 -15.43 -5.23 12.39
C LEU A 9 -16.35 -4.67 13.48
N ASP A 10 -16.74 -5.45 14.50
CA ASP A 10 -17.79 -5.08 15.47
C ASP A 10 -17.53 -3.73 16.16
N GLY A 11 -18.57 -2.90 16.20
CA GLY A 11 -18.50 -1.53 16.72
C GLY A 11 -17.71 -0.50 15.91
N LEU A 12 -17.07 -0.87 14.79
CA LEU A 12 -16.30 0.08 13.96
C LEU A 12 -17.20 0.89 13.00
N PRO A 13 -17.01 2.23 12.89
CA PRO A 13 -17.79 3.09 12.00
C PRO A 13 -17.22 3.04 10.56
N LEU A 14 -17.52 1.96 9.82
CA LEU A 14 -16.92 1.65 8.51
C LEU A 14 -17.20 2.67 7.40
N ASP A 15 -18.09 3.62 7.62
CA ASP A 15 -18.39 4.73 6.70
C ASP A 15 -17.72 6.06 7.11
N GLU A 16 -17.02 6.08 8.24
CA GLU A 16 -16.24 7.22 8.74
C GLU A 16 -14.73 6.97 8.69
N ILE A 17 -14.30 5.71 8.74
CA ILE A 17 -12.90 5.30 8.66
C ILE A 17 -12.57 4.64 7.33
N THR A 18 -11.28 4.65 6.96
CA THR A 18 -10.77 3.86 5.85
C THR A 18 -10.06 2.62 6.35
N THR A 19 -10.29 1.47 5.70
CA THR A 19 -9.69 0.20 6.10
C THR A 19 -8.60 -0.20 5.11
N SER A 20 -7.41 -0.55 5.61
CA SER A 20 -6.35 -1.16 4.81
C SER A 20 -6.27 -2.66 5.11
N MET A 21 -6.28 -3.50 4.09
CA MET A 21 -6.12 -4.96 4.23
C MET A 21 -4.87 -5.42 3.49
N THR A 22 -3.85 -5.82 4.26
CA THR A 22 -2.64 -6.47 3.76
C THR A 22 -2.96 -7.93 3.43
N ILE A 23 -3.48 -8.15 2.21
CA ILE A 23 -3.86 -9.47 1.72
C ILE A 23 -3.67 -9.55 0.19
N ASN A 24 -3.15 -10.67 -0.30
CA ASN A 24 -2.77 -10.84 -1.71
C ASN A 24 -3.50 -12.02 -2.36
N SER A 25 -2.97 -13.25 -2.30
CA SER A 25 -3.58 -14.38 -3.01
C SER A 25 -5.08 -14.61 -2.76
N PRO A 26 -5.58 -14.53 -1.51
CA PRO A 26 -7.01 -14.64 -1.25
C PRO A 26 -7.71 -13.27 -1.18
N ALA A 27 -7.12 -12.18 -1.70
CA ALA A 27 -7.62 -10.82 -1.54
C ALA A 27 -9.07 -10.66 -1.97
N ALA A 28 -9.43 -11.18 -3.15
CA ALA A 28 -10.81 -11.12 -3.65
C ALA A 28 -11.81 -11.77 -2.68
N VAL A 29 -11.45 -12.90 -2.07
CA VAL A 29 -12.32 -13.65 -1.15
C VAL A 29 -12.44 -12.92 0.20
N ILE A 30 -11.32 -12.48 0.77
CA ILE A 30 -11.31 -11.75 2.05
C ILE A 30 -12.01 -10.40 1.92
N TRP A 31 -11.83 -9.71 0.80
CA TRP A 31 -12.53 -8.45 0.53
C TRP A 31 -14.03 -8.66 0.33
N ALA A 32 -14.46 -9.74 -0.34
CA ALA A 32 -15.87 -10.08 -0.43
C ALA A 32 -16.50 -10.31 0.97
N MET A 33 -15.77 -10.94 1.90
CA MET A 33 -16.22 -11.08 3.29
C MET A 33 -16.33 -9.72 4.00
N TYR A 34 -15.36 -8.82 3.79
CA TYR A 34 -15.42 -7.44 4.33
C TYR A 34 -16.66 -6.70 3.81
N ILE A 35 -16.91 -6.74 2.50
CA ILE A 35 -18.06 -6.08 1.87
C ILE A 35 -19.36 -6.66 2.42
N ALA A 36 -19.51 -7.99 2.46
CA ALA A 36 -20.72 -8.64 2.96
C ALA A 36 -20.98 -8.32 4.45
N ALA A 37 -19.94 -8.27 5.28
CA ALA A 37 -20.06 -7.90 6.69
C ALA A 37 -20.51 -6.44 6.86
N ALA A 38 -20.00 -5.52 6.03
CA ALA A 38 -20.41 -4.12 6.04
C ALA A 38 -21.86 -3.94 5.54
N GLU A 39 -22.25 -4.63 4.46
CA GLU A 39 -23.62 -4.59 3.93
C GLU A 39 -24.65 -5.12 4.93
N LYS A 40 -24.32 -6.20 5.65
CA LYS A 40 -25.19 -6.77 6.70
C LYS A 40 -25.47 -5.77 7.83
N ARG A 41 -24.59 -4.79 8.03
CA ARG A 41 -24.75 -3.68 9.00
C ARG A 41 -25.41 -2.45 8.42
N GLY A 42 -25.81 -2.49 7.15
CA GLY A 42 -26.47 -1.39 6.46
C GLY A 42 -25.51 -0.33 5.91
N THR A 43 -24.18 -0.58 5.89
CA THR A 43 -23.23 0.35 5.27
C THR A 43 -23.24 0.18 3.74
N PRO A 44 -23.60 1.23 2.96
CA PRO A 44 -23.60 1.14 1.50
C PRO A 44 -22.18 1.02 0.94
N ARG A 45 -21.99 0.19 -0.10
CA ARG A 45 -20.69 -0.01 -0.78
C ARG A 45 -20.02 1.30 -1.21
N GLN A 46 -20.81 2.27 -1.64
CA GLN A 46 -20.33 3.57 -2.12
C GLN A 46 -19.71 4.44 -1.02
N ARG A 47 -19.98 4.13 0.26
CA ARG A 47 -19.38 4.80 1.42
C ARG A 47 -18.14 4.06 1.95
N LEU A 48 -17.86 2.84 1.49
CA LEU A 48 -16.71 2.08 1.94
C LEU A 48 -15.42 2.62 1.31
N GLY A 49 -14.58 3.24 2.13
CA GLY A 49 -13.24 3.67 1.76
C GLY A 49 -12.18 2.69 2.28
N GLY A 50 -11.12 2.47 1.51
CA GLY A 50 -10.07 1.56 1.94
C GLY A 50 -9.08 1.20 0.85
N THR A 51 -8.24 0.22 1.16
CA THR A 51 -7.23 -0.34 0.26
C THR A 51 -7.12 -1.85 0.50
N ILE A 52 -7.02 -2.62 -0.58
CA ILE A 52 -6.53 -4.01 -0.55
C ILE A 52 -5.17 -4.05 -1.20
N GLN A 53 -4.23 -4.85 -0.67
CA GLN A 53 -2.89 -4.93 -1.26
C GLN A 53 -2.94 -5.53 -2.67
N ASN A 54 -3.50 -6.74 -2.82
CA ASN A 54 -3.88 -7.33 -4.11
C ASN A 54 -2.77 -7.30 -5.18
N ASP A 55 -1.50 -7.32 -4.76
CA ASP A 55 -0.34 -7.25 -5.66
C ASP A 55 0.33 -8.63 -5.67
N ILE A 56 0.04 -9.42 -6.70
CA ILE A 56 0.55 -10.79 -6.83
C ILE A 56 1.95 -10.84 -7.48
N LEU A 57 2.31 -9.90 -8.35
CA LEU A 57 3.62 -9.91 -9.01
C LEU A 57 4.76 -9.85 -7.98
N LYS A 58 4.64 -8.95 -7.00
CA LYS A 58 5.60 -8.87 -5.90
C LYS A 58 5.59 -10.09 -4.96
N GLU A 59 4.55 -10.91 -4.97
CA GLU A 59 4.58 -12.21 -4.26
C GLU A 59 5.58 -13.17 -4.89
N PHE A 60 5.60 -13.26 -6.22
CA PHE A 60 6.57 -14.09 -6.92
C PHE A 60 8.00 -13.53 -6.78
N ILE A 61 8.14 -12.19 -6.73
CA ILE A 61 9.44 -11.53 -6.61
C ILE A 61 10.00 -11.63 -5.19
N ALA A 62 9.21 -11.31 -4.15
CA ALA A 62 9.74 -11.03 -2.80
C ALA A 62 8.95 -11.68 -1.65
N GLN A 63 7.64 -11.46 -1.53
CA GLN A 63 6.87 -11.79 -0.31
C GLN A 63 6.45 -13.28 -0.19
N LYS A 64 6.31 -13.99 -1.32
CA LYS A 64 6.12 -15.45 -1.42
C LYS A 64 4.76 -16.01 -0.95
N GLU A 65 3.74 -15.18 -0.83
CA GLU A 65 2.36 -15.58 -0.47
C GLU A 65 1.49 -15.80 -1.71
N PHE A 66 1.93 -16.64 -2.66
CA PHE A 66 1.16 -17.01 -3.85
C PHE A 66 0.44 -18.36 -3.70
N ILE A 67 -0.80 -18.47 -4.22
CA ILE A 67 -1.57 -19.72 -4.26
C ILE A 67 -1.60 -20.32 -5.68
N PHE A 68 -1.86 -19.49 -6.70
CA PHE A 68 -2.02 -19.94 -8.09
C PHE A 68 -0.83 -19.51 -8.97
N PRO A 69 -0.64 -20.12 -10.15
CA PRO A 69 0.34 -19.63 -11.13
C PRO A 69 0.08 -18.18 -11.56
N PRO A 70 1.07 -17.48 -12.15
CA PRO A 70 0.97 -16.06 -12.46
C PRO A 70 -0.27 -15.65 -13.27
N GLY A 71 -0.59 -16.37 -14.35
CA GLY A 71 -1.72 -16.02 -15.22
C GLY A 71 -3.09 -16.01 -14.51
N PRO A 72 -3.51 -17.11 -13.86
CA PRO A 72 -4.73 -17.13 -13.07
C PRO A 72 -4.76 -16.10 -11.93
N SER A 73 -3.63 -15.81 -11.30
CA SER A 73 -3.57 -14.80 -10.24
C SER A 73 -3.75 -13.38 -10.79
N MET A 74 -3.09 -13.03 -11.91
CA MET A 74 -3.29 -11.75 -12.59
C MET A 74 -4.75 -11.55 -13.00
N ARG A 75 -5.42 -12.61 -13.48
CA ARG A 75 -6.86 -12.57 -13.77
C ARG A 75 -7.70 -12.17 -12.55
N LEU A 76 -7.41 -12.71 -11.36
CA LEU A 76 -8.12 -12.35 -10.13
C LEU A 76 -7.87 -10.90 -9.70
N VAL A 77 -6.63 -10.42 -9.86
CA VAL A 77 -6.30 -9.01 -9.61
C VAL A 77 -7.11 -8.11 -10.55
N THR A 78 -7.17 -8.43 -11.85
CA THR A 78 -7.94 -7.67 -12.84
C THR A 78 -9.45 -7.70 -12.56
N ASP A 79 -10.02 -8.86 -12.21
CA ASP A 79 -11.44 -8.96 -11.81
C ASP A 79 -11.74 -8.05 -10.60
N THR A 80 -10.82 -7.98 -9.65
CA THR A 80 -10.94 -7.16 -8.45
C THR A 80 -10.87 -5.65 -8.77
N ILE A 81 -9.97 -5.26 -9.69
CA ILE A 81 -9.88 -3.88 -10.19
C ILE A 81 -11.17 -3.50 -10.92
N GLU A 82 -11.66 -4.34 -11.82
CA GLU A 82 -12.91 -4.12 -12.57
C GLU A 82 -14.11 -3.95 -11.64
N PHE A 83 -14.28 -4.89 -10.69
CA PHE A 83 -15.39 -4.85 -9.74
C PHE A 83 -15.32 -3.60 -8.85
N GLY A 84 -14.16 -3.30 -8.25
CA GLY A 84 -14.01 -2.16 -7.38
C GLY A 84 -14.20 -0.81 -8.08
N THR A 85 -13.76 -0.71 -9.34
CA THR A 85 -13.96 0.48 -10.16
C THR A 85 -15.45 0.80 -10.35
N ARG A 86 -16.29 -0.23 -10.51
CA ARG A 86 -17.74 -0.08 -10.73
C ARG A 86 -18.54 0.08 -9.44
N GLU A 87 -18.17 -0.68 -8.41
CA GLU A 87 -19.04 -0.89 -7.23
C GLU A 87 -18.55 -0.16 -5.97
N LEU A 88 -17.25 0.11 -5.85
CA LEU A 88 -16.63 0.72 -4.66
C LEU A 88 -15.76 1.93 -5.04
N PRO A 89 -16.38 3.07 -5.44
CA PRO A 89 -15.67 4.22 -5.99
C PRO A 89 -14.72 4.90 -5.01
N LEU A 90 -14.73 4.58 -3.71
CA LEU A 90 -13.81 5.11 -2.70
C LEU A 90 -12.68 4.15 -2.34
N TRP A 91 -12.64 2.96 -2.94
CA TRP A 91 -11.66 1.91 -2.63
C TRP A 91 -10.45 1.95 -3.56
N ASN A 92 -9.25 1.80 -3.01
CA ASN A 92 -8.04 1.55 -3.78
C ASN A 92 -7.92 0.04 -4.02
N THR A 93 -8.15 -0.40 -5.25
CA THR A 93 -8.32 -1.81 -5.64
C THR A 93 -7.01 -2.61 -5.68
N ILE A 94 -5.88 -1.91 -5.57
CA ILE A 94 -4.55 -2.50 -5.47
C ILE A 94 -3.60 -1.50 -4.81
N SER A 95 -2.62 -2.03 -4.07
CA SER A 95 -1.48 -1.30 -3.55
C SER A 95 -0.19 -1.91 -4.11
N ILE A 96 0.30 -1.31 -5.19
CA ILE A 96 1.46 -1.79 -5.96
C ILE A 96 2.73 -1.56 -5.14
N SER A 97 3.38 -2.64 -4.73
CA SER A 97 4.21 -2.67 -3.53
C SER A 97 5.68 -2.92 -3.79
N GLY A 98 6.50 -1.88 -3.56
CA GLY A 98 7.95 -1.97 -3.47
C GLY A 98 8.47 -2.32 -2.08
N TYR A 99 7.67 -2.14 -1.03
CA TYR A 99 8.11 -2.37 0.36
C TYR A 99 8.80 -3.73 0.53
N HIS A 100 8.10 -4.81 0.17
CA HIS A 100 8.59 -6.19 0.33
C HIS A 100 9.80 -6.49 -0.56
N ILE A 101 9.86 -5.87 -1.74
CA ILE A 101 11.01 -5.99 -2.65
C ILE A 101 12.26 -5.39 -1.98
N ARG A 102 12.11 -4.24 -1.31
CA ARG A 102 13.20 -3.61 -0.57
C ARG A 102 13.59 -4.40 0.67
N GLU A 103 12.62 -4.88 1.44
CA GLU A 103 12.87 -5.74 2.61
C GLU A 103 13.59 -7.04 2.24
N ALA A 104 13.36 -7.58 1.03
CA ALA A 104 14.06 -8.75 0.50
C ALA A 104 15.50 -8.46 0.04
N GLY A 105 16.00 -7.23 0.19
CA GLY A 105 17.39 -6.86 -0.05
C GLY A 105 17.66 -6.14 -1.37
N SER A 106 16.63 -5.59 -2.03
CA SER A 106 16.84 -4.78 -3.23
C SER A 106 17.50 -3.43 -2.92
N THR A 107 18.08 -2.78 -3.92
CA THR A 107 18.45 -1.35 -3.84
C THR A 107 17.21 -0.45 -4.02
N ALA A 108 17.35 0.86 -3.75
CA ALA A 108 16.29 1.84 -4.00
C ALA A 108 15.88 1.90 -5.48
N VAL A 109 16.86 1.74 -6.38
CA VAL A 109 16.64 1.73 -7.82
C VAL A 109 15.87 0.47 -8.24
N GLN A 110 16.22 -0.70 -7.69
CA GLN A 110 15.52 -1.95 -7.98
C GLN A 110 14.09 -1.93 -7.44
N GLU A 111 13.89 -1.49 -6.20
CA GLU A 111 12.56 -1.29 -5.61
C GLU A 111 11.70 -0.42 -6.54
N LEU A 112 12.21 0.75 -6.93
CA LEU A 112 11.48 1.68 -7.77
C LEU A 112 11.17 1.09 -9.15
N ALA A 113 12.16 0.51 -9.81
CA ALA A 113 12.01 -0.02 -11.16
C ALA A 113 11.02 -1.19 -11.22
N PHE A 114 11.14 -2.15 -10.28
CA PHE A 114 10.27 -3.33 -10.26
C PHE A 114 8.84 -2.95 -9.88
N THR A 115 8.65 -2.08 -8.89
CA THR A 115 7.31 -1.61 -8.50
C THR A 115 6.61 -0.86 -9.63
N LEU A 116 7.33 0.00 -10.35
CA LEU A 116 6.77 0.68 -11.52
C LEU A 116 6.45 -0.32 -12.62
N ALA A 117 7.34 -1.27 -12.91
CA ALA A 117 7.07 -2.31 -13.91
C ALA A 117 5.81 -3.12 -13.59
N ASP A 118 5.62 -3.53 -12.34
CA ASP A 118 4.42 -4.22 -11.88
C ASP A 118 3.17 -3.35 -12.08
N GLY A 119 3.23 -2.07 -11.71
CA GLY A 119 2.13 -1.12 -11.91
C GLY A 119 1.73 -0.92 -13.38
N LEU A 120 2.71 -0.81 -14.27
CA LEU A 120 2.47 -0.72 -15.72
C LEU A 120 1.86 -2.02 -16.27
N GLU A 121 2.26 -3.16 -15.72
CA GLU A 121 1.74 -4.48 -16.10
C GLU A 121 0.29 -4.66 -15.67
N TYR A 122 -0.08 -4.25 -14.46
CA TYR A 122 -1.48 -4.24 -14.02
C TYR A 122 -2.36 -3.32 -14.89
N ALA A 123 -1.85 -2.13 -15.23
CA ALA A 123 -2.56 -1.23 -16.14
C ALA A 123 -2.77 -1.84 -17.52
N ARG A 124 -1.76 -2.55 -18.06
CA ARG A 124 -1.86 -3.29 -19.32
C ARG A 124 -2.96 -4.37 -19.27
N TRP A 125 -2.99 -5.18 -18.21
CA TRP A 125 -4.02 -6.22 -18.05
C TRP A 125 -5.43 -5.65 -17.95
N ALA A 126 -5.61 -4.53 -17.23
CA ALA A 126 -6.90 -3.84 -17.14
C ALA A 126 -7.36 -3.28 -18.50
N LEU A 127 -6.44 -2.73 -19.31
CA LEU A 127 -6.73 -2.28 -20.67
C LEU A 127 -7.07 -3.44 -21.61
N GLU A 128 -6.32 -4.56 -21.55
CA GLU A 128 -6.60 -5.77 -22.34
C GLU A 128 -7.97 -6.39 -21.99
N ARG A 129 -8.43 -6.20 -20.74
CA ARG A 129 -9.78 -6.56 -20.29
C ARG A 129 -10.87 -5.64 -20.85
N GLY A 130 -10.50 -4.45 -21.34
CA GLY A 130 -11.40 -3.47 -21.93
C GLY A 130 -11.83 -2.32 -21.01
N LEU A 131 -11.14 -2.10 -19.88
CA LEU A 131 -11.38 -0.94 -19.02
C LEU A 131 -10.73 0.31 -19.61
N ASP A 132 -11.35 1.48 -19.46
CA ASP A 132 -10.71 2.74 -19.81
C ASP A 132 -9.69 3.14 -18.73
N ILE A 133 -8.51 3.62 -19.15
CA ILE A 133 -7.42 3.99 -18.22
C ILE A 133 -7.88 4.99 -17.16
N ASP A 134 -8.75 5.94 -17.51
CA ASP A 134 -9.20 7.00 -16.63
C ASP A 134 -10.32 6.54 -15.68
N GLU A 135 -10.90 5.36 -15.88
CA GLU A 135 -11.87 4.75 -14.96
C GLU A 135 -11.17 4.16 -13.72
N PHE A 136 -10.10 3.38 -13.92
CA PHE A 136 -9.47 2.63 -12.83
C PHE A 136 -8.18 3.27 -12.29
N ALA A 137 -7.39 3.96 -13.11
CA ALA A 137 -6.10 4.52 -12.69
C ALA A 137 -6.18 5.46 -11.47
N PRO A 138 -7.21 6.32 -11.33
CA PRO A 138 -7.35 7.18 -10.15
C PRO A 138 -7.47 6.42 -8.83
N ARG A 139 -7.74 5.11 -8.86
CA ARG A 139 -7.86 4.22 -7.70
C ARG A 139 -6.65 3.32 -7.48
N LEU A 140 -5.67 3.32 -8.38
CA LEU A 140 -4.39 2.69 -8.12
C LEU A 140 -3.65 3.43 -6.99
N SER A 141 -3.02 2.65 -6.12
CA SER A 141 -2.15 3.15 -5.06
C SER A 141 -0.86 2.36 -5.03
N PHE A 142 0.16 2.91 -4.38
CA PHE A 142 1.47 2.30 -4.26
C PHE A 142 1.88 2.15 -2.80
N PHE A 143 2.88 1.31 -2.55
CA PHE A 143 3.41 1.10 -1.22
C PHE A 143 4.93 0.93 -1.27
N PHE A 144 5.65 1.85 -0.61
CA PHE A 144 7.10 1.84 -0.61
C PHE A 144 7.72 1.67 0.78
N ASN A 145 8.94 1.15 0.78
CA ASN A 145 9.84 1.21 1.92
C ASN A 145 10.42 2.61 2.09
N CYS A 146 10.76 3.00 3.32
CA CYS A 146 11.67 4.11 3.58
C CYS A 146 12.86 3.62 4.39
N HIS A 147 13.98 3.46 3.69
CA HIS A 147 15.22 2.91 4.22
C HIS A 147 16.12 4.00 4.87
N ASN A 148 17.29 3.59 5.35
CA ASN A 148 18.22 4.47 6.09
C ASN A 148 18.82 5.63 5.27
N ASP A 149 18.92 5.50 3.96
CA ASP A 149 19.53 6.50 3.08
C ASP A 149 18.61 7.71 2.86
N PHE A 150 18.52 8.59 3.87
CA PHE A 150 17.54 9.68 3.97
C PHE A 150 17.29 10.44 2.66
N PHE A 151 18.35 10.96 2.03
CA PHE A 151 18.20 11.73 0.78
C PHE A 151 17.85 10.87 -0.42
N GLU A 152 18.34 9.63 -0.49
CA GLU A 152 18.03 8.70 -1.56
C GLU A 152 16.54 8.35 -1.53
N GLU A 153 15.99 8.09 -0.34
CA GLU A 153 14.56 7.78 -0.17
C GLU A 153 13.67 8.96 -0.57
N VAL A 154 14.00 10.19 -0.15
CA VAL A 154 13.30 11.41 -0.60
C VAL A 154 13.37 11.55 -2.12
N ALA A 155 14.54 11.30 -2.72
CA ALA A 155 14.72 11.35 -4.17
C ALA A 155 13.91 10.27 -4.90
N LYS A 156 13.88 9.04 -4.37
CA LYS A 156 13.13 7.88 -4.88
C LYS A 156 11.65 8.21 -5.00
N PHE A 157 11.03 8.71 -3.94
CA PHE A 157 9.60 9.05 -3.95
C PHE A 157 9.26 10.14 -4.97
N ARG A 158 10.12 11.17 -5.09
CA ARG A 158 9.94 12.25 -6.07
C ARG A 158 10.13 11.76 -7.51
N ALA A 159 11.12 10.88 -7.73
CA ALA A 159 11.36 10.26 -9.03
C ALA A 159 10.19 9.36 -9.44
N ALA A 160 9.66 8.56 -8.51
CA ALA A 160 8.54 7.66 -8.73
C ALA A 160 7.33 8.39 -9.31
N ARG A 161 6.89 9.48 -8.66
CA ARG A 161 5.76 10.29 -9.14
C ARG A 161 5.96 10.82 -10.55
N ARG A 162 7.17 11.30 -10.86
CA ARG A 162 7.49 11.87 -12.17
C ARG A 162 7.49 10.81 -13.26
N ILE A 163 8.06 9.64 -12.99
CA ILE A 163 8.10 8.53 -13.94
C ILE A 163 6.68 8.01 -14.18
N TRP A 164 5.93 7.71 -13.11
CA TRP A 164 4.55 7.23 -13.23
C TRP A 164 3.67 8.18 -14.04
N ALA A 165 3.68 9.48 -13.70
CA ALA A 165 2.87 10.47 -14.42
C ALA A 165 3.20 10.53 -15.92
N ARG A 166 4.49 10.42 -16.27
CA ARG A 166 4.93 10.38 -17.67
C ARG A 166 4.40 9.14 -18.39
N GLU A 167 4.56 7.95 -17.80
CA GLU A 167 4.08 6.71 -18.42
C GLU A 167 2.55 6.70 -18.58
N MET A 168 1.81 7.15 -17.58
CA MET A 168 0.34 7.25 -17.68
C MET A 168 -0.10 8.17 -18.82
N LYS A 169 0.61 9.29 -19.03
CA LYS A 169 0.29 10.25 -20.08
C LYS A 169 0.75 9.82 -21.47
N GLU A 170 2.00 9.37 -21.60
CA GLU A 170 2.65 9.13 -22.89
C GLU A 170 2.41 7.72 -23.41
N ARG A 171 2.48 6.71 -22.52
CA ARG A 171 2.33 5.30 -22.90
C ARG A 171 0.87 4.84 -22.90
N PHE A 172 0.10 5.24 -21.89
CA PHE A 172 -1.30 4.82 -21.75
C PHE A 172 -2.32 5.86 -22.21
N GLY A 173 -1.88 7.07 -22.57
CA GLY A 173 -2.76 8.11 -23.13
C GLY A 173 -3.83 8.64 -22.17
N ALA A 174 -3.63 8.49 -20.85
CA ALA A 174 -4.57 8.94 -19.83
C ALA A 174 -4.79 10.45 -19.93
N ARG A 175 -6.06 10.89 -19.93
CA ARG A 175 -6.44 12.30 -20.13
C ARG A 175 -6.82 12.97 -18.83
N ASN A 176 -7.31 12.20 -17.85
CA ASN A 176 -7.64 12.71 -16.53
C ASN A 176 -6.35 12.95 -15.71
N PRO A 177 -6.07 14.18 -15.25
CA PRO A 177 -4.90 14.45 -14.41
C PRO A 177 -4.82 13.59 -13.14
N ARG A 178 -5.96 13.11 -12.61
CA ARG A 178 -5.99 12.21 -11.46
C ARG A 178 -5.38 10.84 -11.75
N SER A 179 -5.45 10.37 -13.00
CA SER A 179 -4.84 9.11 -13.43
C SER A 179 -3.31 9.18 -13.43
N TRP A 180 -2.75 10.38 -13.47
CA TRP A 180 -1.29 10.59 -13.44
C TRP A 180 -0.73 10.61 -12.01
N TRP A 181 -1.60 10.67 -11.00
CA TRP A 181 -1.18 10.73 -9.61
C TRP A 181 -0.64 9.37 -9.15
N MET A 182 0.53 9.40 -8.53
CA MET A 182 1.06 8.26 -7.79
C MET A 182 0.87 8.52 -6.30
N ARG A 183 -0.25 8.03 -5.77
CA ARG A 183 -0.56 8.07 -4.34
C ARG A 183 0.06 6.86 -3.68
N PHE A 184 0.80 7.05 -2.59
CA PHE A 184 1.50 5.94 -1.95
C PHE A 184 1.42 5.96 -0.42
N HIS A 185 1.38 4.75 0.12
CA HIS A 185 1.71 4.44 1.51
C HIS A 185 3.22 4.28 1.64
N THR A 186 3.76 4.61 2.80
CA THR A 186 5.15 4.34 3.15
C THR A 186 5.22 3.60 4.47
N GLN A 187 6.10 2.62 4.56
CA GLN A 187 6.48 2.00 5.83
C GLN A 187 7.99 2.13 6.01
N THR A 188 8.40 2.48 7.22
CA THR A 188 9.81 2.49 7.63
C THR A 188 10.43 1.09 7.53
N ALA A 189 11.73 0.97 7.29
CA ALA A 189 12.35 -0.30 6.97
C ALA A 189 12.44 -1.26 8.17
N GLY A 190 11.81 -2.44 8.08
CA GLY A 190 11.83 -3.47 9.13
C GLY A 190 13.20 -4.12 9.24
N CYS A 191 13.78 -4.48 8.08
CA CYS A 191 15.09 -5.09 7.96
C CYS A 191 16.25 -4.21 8.50
N SER A 192 16.00 -2.91 8.72
CA SER A 192 16.96 -1.97 9.27
C SER A 192 17.03 -1.99 10.82
N LEU A 193 16.05 -2.62 11.47
CA LEU A 193 15.90 -2.60 12.92
C LEU A 193 16.71 -3.72 13.58
N THR A 194 17.24 -3.44 14.77
CA THR A 194 18.16 -4.34 15.47
C THR A 194 17.51 -4.93 16.73
N ALA A 195 17.76 -6.21 16.99
CA ALA A 195 17.40 -6.87 18.24
C ALA A 195 18.28 -6.39 19.41
N GLN A 196 19.52 -6.02 19.11
CA GLN A 196 20.47 -5.43 20.05
C GLN A 196 20.18 -3.93 20.20
N GLN A 197 20.14 -3.46 21.45
CA GLN A 197 19.79 -2.08 21.80
C GLN A 197 18.54 -1.60 21.03
N PRO A 198 17.42 -2.33 21.15
CA PRO A 198 16.26 -2.13 20.30
C PRO A 198 15.64 -0.74 20.48
N GLU A 199 15.88 -0.04 21.59
CA GLU A 199 15.45 1.35 21.81
C GLU A 199 16.04 2.33 20.78
N LEU A 200 17.22 2.02 20.21
CA LEU A 200 17.82 2.83 19.13
C LEU A 200 17.02 2.77 17.83
N ASN A 201 16.14 1.77 17.67
CA ASN A 201 15.21 1.70 16.55
C ASN A 201 14.25 2.89 16.53
N LEU A 202 13.93 3.51 17.69
CA LEU A 202 13.13 4.74 17.71
C LEU A 202 13.79 5.87 16.90
N VAL A 203 15.12 6.01 17.02
CA VAL A 203 15.87 7.03 16.29
C VAL A 203 15.92 6.69 14.79
N ARG A 204 16.14 5.41 14.45
CA ARG A 204 16.13 4.94 13.05
C ARG A 204 14.79 5.22 12.38
N THR A 205 13.71 4.78 13.02
CA THR A 205 12.33 4.97 12.55
C THR A 205 11.98 6.46 12.46
N ALA A 206 12.44 7.31 13.38
CA ALA A 206 12.19 8.76 13.31
C ALA A 206 12.84 9.41 12.08
N ILE A 207 14.07 9.04 11.74
CA ILE A 207 14.76 9.54 10.54
C ILE A 207 14.06 9.07 9.27
N GLN A 208 13.68 7.79 9.21
CA GLN A 208 12.96 7.20 8.08
C GLN A 208 11.55 7.82 7.94
N ALA A 209 10.84 8.06 9.03
CA ALA A 209 9.56 8.73 9.03
C ALA A 209 9.65 10.15 8.47
N LEU A 210 10.67 10.91 8.88
CA LEU A 210 10.91 12.25 8.34
C LEU A 210 11.25 12.20 6.84
N ALA A 211 12.05 11.24 6.38
CA ALA A 211 12.31 11.05 4.95
C ALA A 211 11.01 10.76 4.17
N ALA A 212 10.11 9.93 4.71
CA ALA A 212 8.81 9.65 4.09
C ALA A 212 7.93 10.91 4.00
N VAL A 213 7.90 11.75 5.05
CA VAL A 213 7.18 13.03 5.08
C VAL A 213 7.75 14.00 4.05
N MET A 214 9.06 14.22 4.05
CA MET A 214 9.76 15.07 3.07
C MET A 214 9.63 14.53 1.63
N GLY A 215 9.45 13.22 1.50
CA GLY A 215 9.14 12.52 0.26
C GLY A 215 7.72 12.76 -0.27
N GLY A 216 6.81 13.28 0.56
CA GLY A 216 5.41 13.56 0.22
C GLY A 216 4.53 12.32 0.19
N THR A 217 4.67 11.42 1.18
CA THR A 217 3.78 10.25 1.36
C THR A 217 2.35 10.63 1.72
N GLN A 218 1.36 9.80 1.39
CA GLN A 218 -0.06 10.03 1.72
C GLN A 218 -0.50 9.33 3.00
N SER A 219 0.20 8.26 3.38
CA SER A 219 -0.02 7.56 4.64
C SER A 219 1.28 6.88 5.08
N LEU A 220 1.51 6.79 6.38
CA LEU A 220 2.78 6.35 6.92
C LEU A 220 2.58 5.32 8.03
N HIS A 221 3.29 4.20 7.94
CA HIS A 221 3.50 3.24 9.02
C HIS A 221 4.90 3.45 9.58
N THR A 222 4.97 3.71 10.88
CA THR A 222 6.21 3.74 11.64
C THR A 222 6.34 2.43 12.40
N ASN A 223 7.46 1.77 12.19
CA ASN A 223 7.78 0.51 12.83
C ASN A 223 7.97 0.69 14.34
N SER A 224 7.70 -0.37 15.08
CA SER A 224 7.89 -0.36 16.53
C SER A 224 9.33 -0.70 16.89
N TRP A 225 9.81 -0.18 18.02
CA TRP A 225 11.21 -0.36 18.41
C TRP A 225 11.56 -1.82 18.74
N ASP A 226 10.56 -2.64 19.08
CA ASP A 226 10.66 -4.06 19.42
C ASP A 226 10.42 -5.02 18.23
N GLU A 227 10.29 -4.50 17.00
CA GLU A 227 9.90 -5.28 15.82
C GLU A 227 10.89 -6.39 15.42
N ALA A 228 12.19 -6.21 15.68
CA ALA A 228 13.20 -7.23 15.46
C ALA A 228 13.08 -8.44 16.42
N LEU A 229 12.23 -8.34 17.46
CA LEU A 229 12.04 -9.36 18.48
C LEU A 229 10.68 -10.05 18.39
N ALA A 230 9.61 -9.28 18.18
CA ALA A 230 8.23 -9.79 18.20
C ALA A 230 7.27 -8.80 17.52
N LEU A 231 6.00 -9.21 17.42
CA LEU A 231 4.90 -8.28 17.16
C LEU A 231 4.86 -7.19 18.25
N PRO A 232 4.43 -5.96 17.90
CA PRO A 232 4.61 -4.81 18.77
C PRO A 232 3.79 -4.92 20.06
N SER A 233 4.44 -4.58 21.18
CA SER A 233 3.72 -4.30 22.43
C SER A 233 2.90 -3.00 22.32
N GLU A 234 1.88 -2.83 23.17
CA GLU A 234 1.08 -1.60 23.17
C GLU A 234 1.94 -0.34 23.38
N LYS A 235 2.96 -0.42 24.25
CA LYS A 235 3.89 0.67 24.49
C LYS A 235 4.70 1.00 23.23
N ALA A 236 5.19 -0.01 22.52
CA ALA A 236 5.99 0.19 21.32
C ALA A 236 5.16 0.77 20.17
N ALA A 237 3.96 0.22 19.95
CA ALA A 237 3.01 0.75 18.97
C ALA A 237 2.62 2.22 19.28
N ARG A 238 2.40 2.54 20.57
CA ARG A 238 2.12 3.92 21.00
C ARG A 238 3.27 4.87 20.69
N LEU A 239 4.51 4.45 20.95
CA LEU A 239 5.69 5.28 20.63
C LEU A 239 5.87 5.46 19.13
N ALA A 240 5.65 4.41 18.33
CA ALA A 240 5.67 4.50 16.88
C ALA A 240 4.66 5.54 16.36
N LEU A 241 3.43 5.55 16.90
CA LEU A 241 2.43 6.59 16.59
C LEU A 241 2.89 7.99 17.03
N ARG A 242 3.47 8.11 18.24
CA ARG A 242 3.97 9.40 18.75
C ARG A 242 5.09 9.97 17.88
N THR A 243 5.95 9.13 17.30
CA THR A 243 6.96 9.57 16.33
C THR A 243 6.34 10.35 15.16
N GLN A 244 5.24 9.86 14.58
CA GLN A 244 4.53 10.58 13.51
C GLN A 244 3.93 11.90 14.01
N GLN A 245 3.34 11.90 15.22
CA GLN A 245 2.69 13.08 15.80
C GLN A 245 3.70 14.19 16.13
N VAL A 246 4.89 13.85 16.63
CA VAL A 246 5.97 14.82 16.87
C VAL A 246 6.39 15.46 15.54
N ILE A 247 6.58 14.66 14.48
CA ILE A 247 6.90 15.22 13.16
C ILE A 247 5.77 16.15 12.69
N ALA A 248 4.52 15.70 12.75
CA ALA A 248 3.36 16.43 12.22
C ALA A 248 3.03 17.73 12.99
N HIS A 249 3.28 17.78 14.30
CA HIS A 249 2.80 18.87 15.16
C HIS A 249 3.91 19.73 15.78
N GLU A 250 5.16 19.26 15.81
CA GLU A 250 6.25 19.96 16.51
C GLU A 250 7.42 20.32 15.58
N SER A 251 7.63 19.59 14.47
CA SER A 251 8.84 19.77 13.64
C SER A 251 8.77 20.93 12.63
N GLY A 252 7.56 21.35 12.24
CA GLY A 252 7.35 22.34 11.18
C GLY A 252 7.61 21.84 9.75
N ALA A 253 7.81 20.52 9.58
CA ALA A 253 8.00 19.86 8.29
C ALA A 253 6.70 19.71 7.48
#